data_AF-A0A968RKI3-F1
#
_entry.id   AF-A0A968RKI3-F1
#
_cell.length_a   1.000
_cell.length_b   1.000
_cell.length_c   1.000
_cell.angle_alpha   90.00
_cell.angle_beta   90.00
_cell.angle_gamma   90.00
#
_symmetry.space_group_name_H-M   'P 1'
#
loop_
_entity.id
_entity.type
_entity.pdbx_description
1 polymer ?
#
loop_
_entity_poly.entity_id
_entity_poly.type
_entity_poly.pdbx_seq_one_letter_code
_entity_poly.pdbx_strand_id
1 'polypeptide(L)'
;MKNILVLSMALIIYACYVPDKPVMYQLSEQEQARVDSLKLIQCDIILTYLRKSNLDTVKQTIQIPNTFQESLCQLDTLINKDMKEWIKCLPDQYFNTYVHRGLGMYFRNKWNLWGNSVLAEEFCNMGITHPDDMSSIILISYQRLLKGDSLRLQEQIKYHQDFWADKAW
;
A
#
# COMPACT_ATOMS: atom_id res chain seq x y z
N MET A 1 -42.18 35.29 44.73
CA MET A 1 -40.98 34.44 44.90
C MET A 1 -41.26 33.07 44.30
N LYS A 2 -40.30 32.59 43.50
CA LYS A 2 -40.19 31.30 42.78
C LYS A 2 -40.62 31.27 41.30
N ASN A 3 -39.59 30.99 40.50
CA ASN A 3 -39.58 30.29 39.23
C ASN A 3 -39.64 31.09 37.91
N ILE A 4 -38.70 32.04 37.77
CA ILE A 4 -38.02 32.27 36.49
C ILE A 4 -36.78 31.38 36.49
N LEU A 5 -36.93 30.10 36.11
CA LEU A 5 -35.80 29.17 35.94
C LEU A 5 -36.23 27.88 35.22
N VAL A 6 -37.00 28.00 34.13
CA VAL A 6 -37.27 26.86 33.24
C VAL A 6 -37.30 27.31 31.78
N LEU A 7 -36.30 28.08 31.34
CA LEU A 7 -36.13 28.38 29.91
C LEU A 7 -34.66 28.42 29.45
N SER A 8 -33.70 27.97 30.27
CA SER A 8 -32.28 27.87 29.86
C SER A 8 -31.76 26.44 29.67
N MET A 9 -32.54 25.40 29.96
CA MET A 9 -32.11 23.99 29.79
C MET A 9 -32.55 23.34 28.47
N ALA A 10 -33.14 24.10 27.54
CA ALA A 10 -33.49 23.59 26.21
C ALA A 10 -32.44 23.89 25.12
N LEU A 11 -31.33 24.56 25.47
CA LEU A 11 -30.25 24.91 24.53
C LEU A 11 -28.93 24.14 24.76
N ILE A 12 -28.89 23.19 25.70
CA ILE A 12 -27.68 22.38 25.97
C ILE A 12 -27.80 20.95 25.43
N ILE A 13 -28.99 20.50 25.03
CA ILE A 13 -29.19 19.11 24.56
C ILE A 13 -28.85 18.94 23.06
N TYR A 14 -28.58 20.03 22.32
CA TYR A 14 -28.14 19.93 20.90
C TYR A 14 -26.62 19.93 20.70
N ALA A 15 -25.82 20.07 21.77
CA ALA A 15 -24.35 20.13 21.66
C ALA A 15 -23.64 18.77 21.88
N CYS A 16 -24.38 17.67 22.08
CA CYS A 16 -23.77 16.38 22.40
C CYS A 16 -24.23 15.20 21.53
N TYR A 17 -25.03 15.40 20.49
CA TYR A 17 -25.23 14.35 19.49
C TYR A 17 -24.12 14.41 18.44
N VAL A 18 -22.95 13.94 18.84
CA VAL A 18 -21.96 13.40 17.89
C VAL A 18 -22.43 11.97 17.63
N PRO A 19 -22.89 11.61 16.43
CA PRO A 19 -23.14 10.20 16.14
C PRO A 19 -21.86 9.44 16.45
N ASP A 20 -21.97 8.37 17.24
CA ASP A 20 -20.84 7.52 17.60
C ASP A 20 -19.94 7.33 16.38
N LYS A 21 -18.66 7.67 16.52
CA LYS A 21 -17.65 7.33 15.52
C LYS A 21 -17.84 5.83 15.23
N PRO A 22 -17.91 5.40 13.96
CA PRO A 22 -18.10 3.98 13.68
C PRO A 22 -17.03 3.20 14.44
N VAL A 23 -17.48 2.27 15.29
CA VAL A 23 -16.58 1.37 16.00
C VAL A 23 -15.80 0.62 14.93
N MET A 24 -14.52 0.96 14.79
CA MET A 24 -13.61 0.23 13.92
C MET A 24 -13.35 -1.13 14.60
N TYR A 25 -14.15 -2.13 14.25
CA TYR A 25 -13.95 -3.50 14.72
C TYR A 25 -12.64 -4.02 14.13
N GLN A 26 -11.67 -4.35 15.00
CA GLN A 26 -10.45 -5.03 14.59
C GLN A 26 -10.77 -6.52 14.40
N LEU A 27 -10.67 -6.98 13.17
CA LEU A 27 -10.85 -8.40 12.83
C LEU A 27 -9.70 -9.22 13.42
N SER A 28 -10.00 -10.43 13.90
CA SER A 28 -8.94 -11.41 14.20
C SER A 28 -8.16 -11.76 12.93
N GLU A 29 -6.92 -12.24 13.07
CA GLU A 29 -6.10 -12.65 11.93
C GLU A 29 -6.81 -13.70 11.05
N GLN A 30 -7.54 -14.62 11.66
CA GLN A 30 -8.31 -15.63 10.94
C GLN A 30 -9.51 -15.04 10.19
N GLU A 31 -10.18 -14.02 10.74
CA GLU A 31 -11.24 -13.30 10.05
C GLU A 31 -10.69 -12.48 8.89
N GLN A 32 -9.59 -11.76 9.12
CA GLN A 32 -8.92 -10.99 8.07
C GLN A 32 -8.47 -11.89 6.92
N ALA A 33 -7.88 -13.04 7.21
CA ALA A 33 -7.49 -14.02 6.20
C ALA A 33 -8.67 -14.53 5.37
N ARG A 34 -9.84 -14.75 5.99
CA ARG A 34 -11.07 -15.14 5.27
C ARG A 34 -11.57 -14.02 4.35
N VAL A 35 -11.58 -12.77 4.84
CA VAL A 35 -11.96 -11.60 4.04
C VAL A 35 -11.02 -11.41 2.86
N ASP A 36 -9.71 -11.53 3.09
CA ASP A 36 -8.69 -11.44 2.05
C ASP A 36 -8.86 -12.54 1.00
N SER A 37 -9.13 -13.78 1.43
CA SER A 37 -9.38 -14.91 0.53
C SER A 37 -10.58 -14.66 -0.39
N LEU A 38 -11.69 -14.14 0.14
CA LEU A 38 -12.87 -13.80 -0.66
C LEU A 38 -12.58 -12.67 -1.65
N LYS A 39 -11.83 -11.66 -1.20
CA LYS A 39 -11.43 -10.52 -2.04
C LYS A 39 -10.52 -10.96 -3.19
N LEU A 40 -9.59 -11.89 -2.95
CA LEU A 40 -8.73 -12.45 -4.01
C LEU A 40 -9.55 -13.13 -5.11
N ILE A 41 -10.55 -13.94 -4.75
CA ILE A 41 -11.44 -14.58 -5.74
C ILE A 41 -12.09 -13.53 -6.65
N GLN A 42 -12.54 -12.41 -6.07
CA GLN A 42 -13.11 -11.30 -6.84
C GLN A 42 -12.07 -10.65 -7.77
N CYS A 43 -10.85 -10.44 -7.29
CA CYS A 43 -9.80 -9.79 -8.08
C CYS A 43 -9.22 -10.69 -9.17
N ASP A 44 -9.23 -12.01 -9.00
CA ASP A 44 -8.79 -12.96 -10.02
C ASP A 44 -9.69 -12.93 -11.27
N ILE A 45 -10.97 -12.59 -11.10
CA ILE A 45 -11.88 -12.35 -12.24
C ILE A 45 -11.40 -11.14 -13.05
N ILE A 46 -11.03 -10.05 -12.38
CA ILE A 46 -10.49 -8.84 -13.03
C ILE A 46 -9.19 -9.19 -13.75
N LEU A 47 -8.27 -9.89 -13.09
CA LEU A 47 -7.01 -10.29 -13.70
C LEU A 47 -7.19 -11.18 -14.94
N THR A 48 -8.14 -12.10 -14.89
CA THR A 48 -8.48 -12.97 -16.03
C THR A 48 -9.01 -12.15 -17.21
N TYR A 49 -9.85 -11.15 -16.93
CA TYR A 49 -10.32 -10.21 -17.96
C TYR A 49 -9.17 -9.40 -18.57
N LEU A 50 -8.27 -8.85 -17.74
CA LEU A 50 -7.12 -8.07 -18.21
C LEU A 50 -6.24 -8.89 -19.16
N ARG A 51 -5.90 -10.12 -18.75
CA ARG A 51 -5.10 -11.05 -19.57
C ARG A 51 -5.77 -11.38 -20.90
N LYS A 52 -7.07 -11.71 -20.88
CA LYS A 52 -7.83 -12.02 -22.10
C LYS A 52 -7.86 -10.84 -23.08
N SER A 53 -7.87 -9.62 -22.55
CA SER A 53 -7.91 -8.37 -23.32
C SER A 53 -6.52 -7.80 -23.63
N ASN A 54 -5.43 -8.45 -23.21
CA ASN A 54 -4.04 -7.96 -23.29
C ASN A 54 -3.83 -6.58 -22.64
N LEU A 55 -4.59 -6.28 -21.58
CA LEU A 55 -4.54 -5.03 -20.81
C LEU A 55 -3.63 -5.15 -19.58
N ASP A 56 -2.90 -6.25 -19.41
CA ASP A 56 -1.92 -6.47 -18.35
C ASP A 56 -0.49 -6.04 -18.74
N THR A 57 -0.38 -5.21 -19.77
CA THR A 57 0.91 -4.69 -20.25
C THR A 57 1.41 -3.50 -19.43
N VAL A 58 2.70 -3.54 -19.10
CA VAL A 58 3.44 -2.43 -18.49
C VAL A 58 4.28 -1.72 -19.54
N LYS A 59 4.36 -0.39 -19.44
CA LYS A 59 5.25 0.41 -20.29
C LYS A 59 6.72 0.19 -19.89
N GLN A 60 7.65 0.64 -20.72
CA GLN A 60 9.06 0.77 -20.34
C GLN A 60 9.34 2.16 -19.78
N THR A 61 10.27 2.25 -18.84
CA THR A 61 10.74 3.50 -18.25
C THR A 61 11.71 4.22 -19.17
N ILE A 62 11.72 5.56 -19.11
CA ILE A 62 12.69 6.41 -19.82
C ILE A 62 13.86 6.78 -18.88
N GLN A 63 13.64 6.83 -17.57
CA GLN A 63 14.62 7.24 -16.57
C GLN A 63 14.54 6.37 -15.31
N ILE A 64 15.65 6.31 -14.55
CA ILE A 64 15.71 5.66 -13.24
C ILE A 64 15.21 6.67 -12.19
N PRO A 65 14.32 6.31 -11.26
CA PRO A 65 13.91 7.23 -10.20
C PRO A 65 15.08 7.49 -9.25
N ASN A 66 15.19 8.69 -8.71
CA ASN A 66 16.22 9.04 -7.73
C ASN A 66 15.73 8.95 -6.30
N THR A 67 14.41 9.05 -6.09
CA THR A 67 13.79 9.00 -4.76
C THR A 67 12.68 7.97 -4.69
N PHE A 68 12.32 7.58 -3.47
CA PHE A 68 11.22 6.68 -3.19
C PHE A 68 9.90 7.25 -3.75
N GLN A 69 9.64 8.55 -3.56
CA GLN A 69 8.46 9.21 -4.11
C GLN A 69 8.48 9.21 -5.64
N GLU A 70 9.63 9.50 -6.26
CA GLU A 70 9.78 9.40 -7.71
C GLU A 70 9.54 7.98 -8.22
N SER A 71 9.96 6.96 -7.46
CA SER A 71 9.72 5.56 -7.82
C SER A 71 8.22 5.23 -7.89
N LEU A 72 7.42 5.78 -6.97
CA LEU A 72 5.97 5.66 -6.97
C LEU A 72 5.34 6.40 -8.17
N CYS A 73 5.82 7.62 -8.46
CA CYS A 73 5.36 8.38 -9.62
C CYS A 73 5.69 7.67 -10.93
N GLN A 74 6.91 7.15 -11.08
CA GLN A 74 7.28 6.41 -12.28
C GLN A 74 6.44 5.14 -12.43
N LEU A 75 6.28 4.37 -11.37
CA LEU A 75 5.43 3.19 -11.38
C LEU A 75 3.99 3.54 -11.82
N ASP A 76 3.44 4.65 -11.35
CA ASP A 76 2.11 5.12 -11.76
C ASP A 76 1.98 5.35 -13.28
N THR A 77 3.07 5.75 -13.95
CA THR A 77 3.10 5.92 -15.41
C THR A 77 3.19 4.59 -16.18
N LEU A 78 3.74 3.55 -15.55
CA LEU A 78 3.93 2.22 -16.15
C LEU A 78 2.64 1.41 -16.16
N ILE A 79 1.78 1.63 -15.16
CA ILE A 79 0.54 0.88 -14.97
C ILE A 79 -0.61 1.60 -15.67
N ASN A 80 -1.32 0.88 -16.55
CA ASN A 80 -2.52 1.43 -17.19
C ASN A 80 -3.72 1.47 -16.22
N LYS A 81 -4.78 2.17 -16.62
CA LYS A 81 -5.97 2.39 -15.79
C LYS A 81 -6.59 1.08 -15.28
N ASP A 82 -6.75 0.09 -16.15
CA ASP A 82 -7.46 -1.16 -15.80
C ASP A 82 -6.63 -2.02 -14.83
N MET A 83 -5.31 -2.05 -15.00
CA MET A 83 -4.42 -2.65 -14.01
C MET A 83 -4.48 -1.94 -12.65
N LYS A 84 -4.60 -0.61 -12.60
CA LYS A 84 -4.76 0.11 -11.31
C LYS A 84 -6.00 -0.35 -10.56
N GLU A 85 -7.10 -0.63 -11.26
CA GLU A 85 -8.33 -1.16 -10.64
C GLU A 85 -8.12 -2.58 -10.08
N TRP A 86 -7.39 -3.44 -10.79
CA TRP A 86 -6.98 -4.74 -10.24
C TRP A 86 -6.10 -4.58 -8.98
N ILE A 87 -5.12 -3.68 -8.98
CA ILE A 87 -4.24 -3.44 -7.83
C ILE A 87 -5.01 -2.96 -6.60
N LYS A 88 -5.97 -2.04 -6.80
CA LYS A 88 -6.87 -1.56 -5.73
C LYS A 88 -7.77 -2.67 -5.19
N CYS A 89 -8.20 -3.59 -6.06
CA CYS A 89 -9.01 -4.72 -5.67
C CYS A 89 -8.26 -5.65 -4.71
N LEU A 90 -6.97 -5.91 -4.92
CA LEU A 90 -6.22 -6.88 -4.11
C LEU A 90 -6.21 -6.53 -2.61
N PRO A 91 -6.14 -7.50 -1.68
CA PRO A 91 -5.85 -7.22 -0.27
C PRO A 91 -4.48 -6.56 -0.08
N ASP A 92 -4.23 -5.94 1.08
CA ASP A 92 -2.96 -5.24 1.34
C ASP A 92 -1.74 -6.15 1.10
N GLN A 93 -0.68 -5.60 0.52
CA GLN A 93 0.58 -6.29 0.18
C GLN A 93 0.49 -7.34 -0.94
N TYR A 94 -0.69 -7.86 -1.30
CA TYR A 94 -0.80 -8.93 -2.30
C TYR A 94 -0.29 -8.51 -3.68
N PHE A 95 -0.35 -7.23 -4.05
CA PHE A 95 0.21 -6.80 -5.33
C PHE A 95 1.70 -7.21 -5.46
N ASN A 96 2.50 -7.00 -4.41
CA ASN A 96 3.88 -7.46 -4.36
C ASN A 96 3.99 -8.99 -4.56
N THR A 97 3.15 -9.78 -3.88
CA THR A 97 3.14 -11.25 -4.02
C THR A 97 2.94 -11.68 -5.48
N TYR A 98 2.02 -11.04 -6.21
CA TYR A 98 1.76 -11.38 -7.61
C TYR A 98 2.91 -10.98 -8.54
N VAL A 99 3.59 -9.85 -8.30
CA VAL A 99 4.49 -9.25 -9.29
C VAL A 99 5.96 -9.15 -8.88
N HIS A 100 6.36 -9.62 -7.68
CA HIS A 100 7.74 -9.53 -7.19
C HIS A 100 8.75 -10.17 -8.16
N ARG A 101 8.37 -11.28 -8.82
CA ARG A 101 9.22 -11.95 -9.83
C ARG A 101 9.14 -11.34 -11.23
N GLY A 102 8.17 -10.49 -11.51
CA GLY A 102 8.04 -9.81 -12.79
C GLY A 102 8.51 -8.37 -12.66
N LEU A 103 7.58 -7.52 -12.21
CA LEU A 103 7.81 -6.10 -12.04
C LEU A 103 8.83 -5.78 -10.94
N GLY A 104 8.87 -6.57 -9.86
CA GLY A 104 9.90 -6.42 -8.82
C GLY A 104 11.31 -6.65 -9.37
N MET A 105 11.52 -7.75 -10.11
CA MET A 105 12.79 -8.00 -10.81
C MET A 105 13.11 -6.91 -11.84
N TYR A 106 12.09 -6.39 -12.54
CA TYR A 106 12.28 -5.25 -13.45
C TYR A 106 12.86 -4.04 -12.71
N PHE A 107 12.32 -3.64 -11.56
CA PHE A 107 12.87 -2.53 -10.77
C PHE A 107 14.31 -2.81 -10.36
N ARG A 108 14.59 -3.98 -9.80
CA ARG A 108 15.94 -4.33 -9.33
C ARG A 108 17.00 -4.19 -10.41
N ASN A 109 16.65 -4.60 -11.63
CA ASN A 109 17.57 -4.61 -12.77
C ASN A 109 17.59 -3.29 -13.54
N LYS A 110 16.43 -2.68 -13.79
CA LYS A 110 16.31 -1.47 -14.62
C LYS A 110 16.47 -0.18 -13.85
N TRP A 111 16.14 -0.17 -12.56
CA TRP A 111 16.45 0.95 -11.67
C TRP A 111 17.78 0.75 -10.92
N ASN A 112 18.54 -0.27 -11.32
CA ASN A 112 19.89 -0.55 -10.82
C ASN A 112 19.97 -0.62 -9.29
N LEU A 113 19.01 -1.30 -8.66
CA LEU A 113 18.94 -1.42 -7.20
C LEU A 113 20.03 -2.35 -6.64
N TRP A 114 20.56 -3.28 -7.45
CA TRP A 114 21.73 -4.09 -7.11
C TRP A 114 23.04 -3.29 -7.09
N GLY A 115 23.06 -2.12 -7.72
CA GLY A 115 24.23 -1.23 -7.77
C GLY A 115 24.03 0.00 -6.88
N ASN A 116 24.73 1.09 -7.23
CA ASN A 116 24.68 2.34 -6.49
C ASN A 116 23.83 3.39 -7.23
N SER A 117 22.59 3.07 -7.60
CA SER A 117 21.68 4.12 -8.07
C SER A 117 21.34 5.06 -6.91
N VAL A 118 20.96 6.30 -7.22
CA VAL A 118 20.57 7.29 -6.18
C VAL A 118 19.41 6.75 -5.35
N LEU A 119 18.46 6.04 -5.98
CA LEU A 119 17.38 5.36 -5.28
C LEU A 119 17.86 4.24 -4.36
N ALA A 120 18.82 3.42 -4.81
CA ALA A 120 19.40 2.38 -3.97
C ALA A 120 20.10 2.99 -2.73
N GLU A 121 20.85 4.08 -2.92
CA GLU A 121 21.50 4.82 -1.84
C GLU A 121 20.48 5.40 -0.86
N GLU A 122 19.37 5.95 -1.34
CA GLU A 122 18.29 6.45 -0.49
C GLU A 122 17.70 5.33 0.39
N PHE A 123 17.42 4.15 -0.17
CA PHE A 123 16.98 2.99 0.62
C PHE A 123 18.03 2.53 1.62
N CYS A 124 19.30 2.50 1.24
CA CYS A 124 20.39 2.19 2.16
C CYS A 124 20.44 3.18 3.33
N ASN A 125 20.21 4.47 3.09
CA ASN A 125 20.11 5.50 4.13
C ASN A 125 18.89 5.31 5.05
N MET A 126 17.84 4.64 4.57
CA MET A 126 16.71 4.18 5.40
C MET A 126 16.99 2.85 6.12
N GLY A 127 18.17 2.27 5.95
CA GLY A 127 18.56 0.99 6.54
C GLY A 127 18.04 -0.24 5.79
N ILE A 128 17.66 -0.09 4.51
CA ILE A 128 17.22 -1.19 3.63
C ILE A 128 18.28 -1.42 2.56
N THR A 129 19.00 -2.54 2.66
CA THR A 129 20.17 -2.81 1.80
C THR A 129 19.90 -3.86 0.73
N HIS A 130 18.89 -4.71 0.91
CA HIS A 130 18.61 -5.79 -0.04
C HIS A 130 17.64 -5.32 -1.14
N PRO A 131 17.98 -5.45 -2.44
CA PRO A 131 17.13 -4.96 -3.55
C PRO A 131 15.74 -5.60 -3.62
N ASP A 132 15.59 -6.85 -3.16
CA ASP A 132 14.28 -7.47 -3.03
C ASP A 132 13.37 -6.68 -2.08
N ASP A 133 13.89 -6.29 -0.92
CA ASP A 133 13.15 -5.50 0.08
C ASP A 133 12.83 -4.11 -0.45
N MET A 134 13.79 -3.44 -1.10
CA MET A 134 13.56 -2.14 -1.76
C MET A 134 12.39 -2.24 -2.75
N SER A 135 12.42 -3.24 -3.63
CA SER A 135 11.36 -3.44 -4.62
C SER A 135 10.02 -3.79 -3.98
N SER A 136 10.01 -4.56 -2.89
CA SER A 136 8.79 -4.91 -2.16
C SER A 136 8.17 -3.70 -1.47
N ILE A 137 8.98 -2.84 -0.84
CA ILE A 137 8.52 -1.59 -0.23
C ILE A 137 7.86 -0.68 -1.28
N ILE A 138 8.45 -0.55 -2.47
CA ILE A 138 7.88 0.24 -3.58
C ILE A 138 6.52 -0.34 -4.00
N LEU A 139 6.43 -1.65 -4.25
CA LEU A 139 5.21 -2.30 -4.72
C LEU A 139 4.08 -2.21 -3.69
N ILE A 140 4.36 -2.49 -2.42
CA ILE A 140 3.38 -2.41 -1.32
C ILE A 140 2.91 -0.96 -1.14
N SER A 141 3.85 -0.01 -1.14
CA SER A 141 3.51 1.40 -0.97
C SER A 141 2.69 1.95 -2.14
N TYR A 142 2.99 1.54 -3.37
CA TYR A 142 2.19 1.92 -4.53
C TYR A 142 0.75 1.38 -4.46
N GLN A 143 0.58 0.12 -4.01
CA GLN A 143 -0.76 -0.41 -3.80
C GLN A 143 -1.56 0.41 -2.77
N ARG A 144 -0.93 0.76 -1.64
CA ARG A 144 -1.54 1.60 -0.59
C ARG A 144 -1.88 3.00 -1.10
N LEU A 145 -0.96 3.61 -1.86
CA LEU A 145 -1.17 4.91 -2.49
C LEU A 145 -2.42 4.90 -3.39
N LEU A 146 -2.59 3.88 -4.24
CA LEU A 146 -3.76 3.76 -5.12
C LEU A 146 -5.09 3.62 -4.36
N LYS A 147 -5.06 3.06 -3.15
CA LYS A 147 -6.23 2.91 -2.28
C LYS A 147 -6.53 4.16 -1.44
N GLY A 148 -5.60 5.12 -1.39
CA GLY A 148 -5.66 6.24 -0.45
C GLY A 148 -5.31 5.84 0.99
N ASP A 149 -4.67 4.69 1.18
CA ASP A 149 -4.24 4.22 2.50
C ASP A 149 -2.92 4.88 2.92
N SER A 150 -2.67 4.95 4.23
CA SER A 150 -1.34 5.27 4.74
C SER A 150 -0.30 4.29 4.19
N LEU A 151 0.84 4.81 3.73
CA LEU A 151 1.96 3.99 3.25
C LEU A 151 2.51 3.08 4.34
N ARG A 152 2.41 3.49 5.62
CA ARG A 152 3.02 2.78 6.75
C ARG A 152 4.51 2.45 6.49
N LEU A 153 5.25 3.40 5.90
CA LEU A 153 6.61 3.18 5.40
C LEU A 153 7.56 2.74 6.53
N GLN A 154 7.45 3.36 7.71
CA GLN A 154 8.29 2.99 8.87
C GLN A 154 8.03 1.56 9.36
N GLU A 155 6.78 1.10 9.31
CA GLU A 155 6.44 -0.30 9.65
C GLU A 155 7.05 -1.28 8.64
N GLN A 156 7.00 -0.94 7.35
CA GLN A 156 7.63 -1.75 6.30
C GLN A 156 9.15 -1.82 6.49
N ILE A 157 9.81 -0.68 6.76
CA ILE A 157 11.26 -0.64 7.00
C ILE A 157 11.62 -1.50 8.21
N LYS A 158 10.90 -1.32 9.32
CA LYS A 158 11.13 -2.07 10.55
C LYS A 158 10.96 -3.58 10.34
N TYR A 159 9.94 -4.01 9.60
CA TYR A 159 9.72 -5.41 9.29
C TYR A 159 10.96 -6.07 8.64
N HIS A 160 11.57 -5.39 7.65
CA HIS A 160 12.76 -5.91 6.99
C HIS A 160 14.00 -5.85 7.88
N GLN A 161 14.18 -4.78 8.66
CA GLN A 161 15.28 -4.68 9.62
C GLN A 161 15.22 -5.79 10.68
N ASP A 162 14.04 -6.05 11.25
CA ASP A 162 13.83 -7.10 12.23
C ASP A 162 14.08 -8.49 11.61
N PHE A 163 13.65 -8.72 10.35
CA PHE A 163 13.92 -9.95 9.62
C PHE A 163 15.41 -10.23 9.47
N TRP A 164 16.20 -9.24 9.04
CA TRP A 164 17.64 -9.43 8.86
C TRP A 164 18.42 -9.49 10.18
N ALA A 165 17.96 -8.79 11.22
CA ALA A 165 18.56 -8.87 12.55
C ALA A 165 18.43 -10.29 13.16
N ASP A 166 17.28 -10.96 12.98
CA ASP A 166 17.08 -12.36 13.40
C ASP A 166 17.96 -13.36 12.63
N LYS A 167 18.45 -12.98 11.45
CA LYS A 167 19.31 -13.81 10.59
C LYS A 167 20.79 -13.47 10.69
N ALA A 168 21.17 -12.49 11.50
CA ALA A 168 22.56 -12.19 11.81
C ALA A 168 23.03 -13.14 12.92
N TRP A 169 23.75 -14.20 12.54
CA TRP A 169 24.37 -15.18 13.44
C TRP A 169 25.81 -14.79 13.74
#